data_AF-L0A475-F1
#
_entry.id   AF-L0A475-F1
#
_cell.length_a   1.000
_cell.length_b   1.000
_cell.length_c   1.000
_cell.angle_alpha   90.00
_cell.angle_beta   90.00
_cell.angle_gamma   90.00
#
_symmetry.space_group_name_H-M   'P 1'
#
loop_
_entity.id
_entity.type
_entity.pdbx_description
1 polymer ?
#
loop_
_entity_poly.entity_id
_entity_poly.type
_entity_poly.pdbx_seq_one_letter_code
_entity_poly.pdbx_strand_id
1 'polypeptide(L)'
;MPSDLPYASFHHPDGSWYRLWITHTTPKTARGHAWHLHASYDKTGTVAPLAGTLWWELPYGMSNWDFDSEAETLAAFRDRAGERLHKGYVMREGNSPAELVHSALTEPETHG
;
A
#
# COMPACT_ATOMS: atom_id res chain seq x y z
N MET A 1 7.77 -15.53 -9.56
CA MET A 1 6.93 -15.13 -8.39
C MET A 1 6.49 -13.70 -8.66
N PRO A 2 5.22 -13.32 -8.49
CA PRO A 2 4.68 -12.17 -9.20
C PRO A 2 5.22 -10.88 -8.59
N SER A 3 6.34 -10.41 -9.13
CA SER A 3 6.89 -9.07 -8.99
C SER A 3 5.94 -7.97 -9.49
N ASP A 4 4.78 -8.37 -10.04
CA ASP A 4 3.80 -7.51 -10.68
C ASP A 4 2.66 -7.07 -9.75
N LEU A 5 2.55 -7.65 -8.55
CA LEU A 5 1.50 -7.24 -7.62
C LEU A 5 1.83 -5.89 -6.97
N PRO A 6 0.84 -5.00 -6.79
CA PRO A 6 1.12 -3.69 -6.26
C PRO A 6 1.66 -3.66 -4.84
N TYR A 7 2.65 -2.80 -4.63
CA TYR A 7 3.13 -2.42 -3.32
C TYR A 7 3.59 -0.95 -3.32
N ALA A 8 3.49 -0.31 -2.16
CA ALA A 8 3.93 1.07 -1.97
C ALA A 8 4.36 1.34 -0.52
N SER A 9 5.47 2.05 -0.36
CA SER A 9 5.97 2.61 0.90
C SER A 9 5.83 4.13 0.86
N PHE A 10 5.15 4.68 1.87
CA PHE A 10 4.83 6.09 2.01
C PHE A 10 5.50 6.64 3.27
N HIS A 11 6.06 7.84 3.17
CA HIS A 11 6.73 8.52 4.29
C HIS A 11 6.21 9.96 4.40
N HIS A 12 5.92 10.39 5.61
CA HIS A 12 5.53 11.76 5.90
C HIS A 12 6.70 12.52 6.56
N PRO A 13 6.81 13.86 6.39
CA PRO A 13 7.90 14.65 6.97
C PRO A 13 7.99 14.59 8.50
N ASP A 14 6.90 14.23 9.20
CA ASP A 14 6.88 14.04 10.66
C ASP A 14 7.56 12.73 11.13
N GLY A 15 8.09 11.92 10.20
CA GLY A 15 8.73 10.65 10.48
C GLY A 15 7.79 9.45 10.44
N SER A 16 6.47 9.66 10.35
CA SER A 16 5.52 8.56 10.19
C SER A 16 5.65 7.89 8.81
N TRP A 17 5.35 6.60 8.75
CA TRP A 17 5.43 5.82 7.52
C TRP A 17 4.30 4.80 7.41
N TYR A 18 4.03 4.38 6.18
CA TYR A 18 2.97 3.45 5.84
C TYR A 18 3.40 2.57 4.66
N ARG A 19 3.39 1.26 4.84
CA ARG A 19 3.62 0.25 3.80
C ARG A 19 2.30 -0.42 3.45
N LEU A 20 2.06 -0.64 2.16
CA LEU A 20 0.86 -1.25 1.61
C LEU A 20 1.26 -2.24 0.53
N TRP A 21 0.75 -3.47 0.54
CA TRP A 21 1.04 -4.46 -0.50
C TRP A 21 -0.09 -5.47 -0.67
N ILE A 22 -0.15 -6.08 -1.85
CA ILE A 22 -1.12 -7.11 -2.21
C ILE A 22 -0.44 -8.47 -2.26
N THR A 23 -1.11 -9.50 -1.74
CA THR A 23 -0.76 -10.89 -2.01
C THR A 23 -1.95 -11.64 -2.62
N HIS A 24 -1.65 -12.68 -3.39
CA HIS A 24 -2.64 -13.60 -3.96
C HIS A 24 -2.26 -15.04 -3.63
N THR A 25 -3.20 -15.84 -3.11
CA THR A 25 -2.97 -17.23 -2.68
C THR A 25 -3.99 -18.20 -3.27
N THR A 26 -3.54 -19.37 -3.73
CA THR A 26 -4.39 -20.42 -4.33
C THR A 26 -4.18 -21.77 -3.62
N PRO A 27 -5.20 -22.49 -3.08
CA PRO A 27 -6.53 -22.08 -2.64
C PRO A 27 -6.68 -21.96 -1.11
N LYS A 28 -7.57 -21.03 -0.70
CA LYS A 28 -8.12 -20.74 0.63
C LYS A 28 -7.21 -21.02 1.82
N THR A 29 -6.42 -20.00 2.17
CA THR A 29 -6.00 -19.78 3.56
C THR A 29 -7.22 -19.87 4.50
N ALA A 30 -7.00 -19.98 5.81
CA ALA A 30 -8.10 -20.08 6.79
C ALA A 30 -9.15 -18.94 6.72
N ARG A 31 -8.84 -17.85 6.00
CA ARG A 31 -9.72 -16.69 5.75
C ARG A 31 -10.66 -16.85 4.55
N GLY A 32 -10.43 -17.82 3.67
CA GLY A 32 -11.37 -18.19 2.62
C GLY A 32 -11.38 -17.32 1.36
N HIS A 33 -10.52 -16.31 1.28
CA HIS A 33 -10.35 -15.42 0.13
C HIS A 33 -8.96 -15.61 -0.51
N ALA A 34 -8.87 -15.37 -1.82
CA ALA A 34 -7.62 -15.53 -2.57
C ALA A 34 -6.78 -14.25 -2.58
N TRP A 35 -7.44 -13.09 -2.51
CA TRP A 35 -6.80 -11.78 -2.61
C TRP A 35 -6.74 -11.09 -1.26
N HIS A 36 -5.57 -10.56 -0.95
CA HIS A 36 -5.30 -9.94 0.34
C HIS A 36 -4.59 -8.60 0.15
N LEU A 37 -5.02 -7.61 0.92
CA LEU A 37 -4.34 -6.33 1.07
C LEU A 37 -3.77 -6.25 2.47
N HIS A 38 -2.53 -5.82 2.58
CA HIS A 38 -1.82 -5.75 3.84
C HIS A 38 -1.25 -4.35 4.06
N ALA A 39 -1.20 -3.94 5.32
CA ALA A 39 -0.51 -2.72 5.70
C ALA A 39 0.29 -2.89 7.00
N SER A 40 1.43 -2.21 7.04
CA SER A 40 2.22 -1.98 8.25
C SER A 40 2.54 -0.51 8.31
N TYR A 41 2.53 0.08 9.49
CA TYR A 41 2.71 1.52 9.63
C TYR A 41 3.27 1.88 10.99
N ASP A 42 3.89 3.05 11.06
CA ASP A 42 4.13 3.75 12.32
C ASP A 42 3.64 5.19 12.18
N LYS A 43 2.75 5.58 13.08
CA LYS A 43 2.20 6.95 13.13
C LYS A 43 3.02 7.86 14.05
N THR A 44 3.92 7.30 14.85
CA THR A 44 4.69 8.04 15.86
C THR A 44 6.05 8.50 15.34
N GLY A 45 6.55 7.88 14.26
CA GLY A 45 7.89 8.12 13.73
C GLY A 45 9.00 7.58 14.62
N THR A 46 8.67 6.73 15.60
CA THR A 46 9.62 6.19 16.58
C THR A 46 10.28 4.90 16.10
N VAL A 47 9.68 4.22 15.13
CA VAL A 47 10.18 2.95 14.58
C VAL A 47 10.57 3.15 13.14
N ALA A 48 11.82 2.86 12.78
CA ALA A 48 12.23 2.83 11.39
C ALA A 48 11.66 1.59 10.66
N PRO A 49 11.29 1.70 9.38
CA PRO A 49 10.92 0.53 8.58
C PRO A 49 12.09 -0.45 8.52
N LEU A 50 11.83 -1.76 8.63
CA LEU A 50 12.86 -2.79 8.47
C LEU A 50 13.50 -2.66 7.08
N ALA A 51 14.82 -2.46 7.06
CA ALA A 51 15.63 -2.40 5.86
C ALA A 51 16.04 -3.80 5.40
N GLY A 52 16.32 -3.96 4.10
CA GLY A 52 16.86 -5.21 3.53
C GLY A 52 15.90 -6.41 3.49
N THR A 53 14.61 -6.20 3.75
CA THR A 53 13.57 -7.25 3.63
C THR A 53 12.63 -6.89 2.48
N LEU A 54 12.26 -7.87 1.66
CA LEU A 54 11.19 -7.77 0.67
C LEU A 54 9.84 -7.76 1.39
N TRP A 55 9.54 -6.64 2.03
CA TRP A 55 8.41 -6.51 2.94
C TRP A 55 7.05 -6.73 2.27
N TRP A 56 6.98 -6.53 0.94
CA TRP A 56 5.79 -6.80 0.13
C TRP A 56 5.56 -8.30 -0.14
N GLU A 57 6.51 -9.17 0.20
CA GLU A 57 6.34 -10.63 0.13
C GLU A 57 5.85 -11.22 1.46
N LEU A 58 5.75 -10.40 2.51
CA LEU A 58 5.28 -10.88 3.81
C LEU A 58 3.81 -11.31 3.71
N PRO A 59 3.44 -12.46 4.33
CA PRO A 59 2.07 -12.98 4.23
C PRO A 59 1.05 -12.15 5.02
N TYR A 60 1.51 -11.30 5.95
CA TYR A 60 0.67 -10.46 6.80
C TYR A 60 1.38 -9.16 7.19
N GLY A 61 0.57 -8.11 7.36
CA GLY A 61 0.95 -6.86 8.01
C GLY A 61 0.25 -6.67 9.36
N MET A 62 0.38 -5.47 9.91
CA MET A 62 -0.36 -5.03 11.10
C MET A 62 -1.87 -4.93 10.84
N SER A 63 -2.27 -4.64 9.60
CA SER A 63 -3.66 -4.66 9.14
C SER A 63 -3.77 -5.50 7.88
N ASN A 64 -4.85 -6.28 7.77
CA ASN A 64 -5.04 -7.24 6.69
C ASN A 64 -6.52 -7.24 6.29
N TRP A 65 -6.78 -7.13 4.99
CA TRP A 65 -8.12 -7.16 4.40
C TRP A 65 -8.18 -8.23 3.32
N ASP A 66 -9.32 -8.90 3.25
CA ASP A 66 -9.56 -10.02 2.36
C ASP A 66 -10.62 -9.62 1.32
N PHE A 67 -10.42 -10.02 0.07
CA PHE A 67 -11.29 -9.68 -1.05
C PHE A 67 -11.55 -10.88 -1.96
N ASP A 68 -12.70 -10.87 -2.62
CA ASP A 68 -13.10 -11.95 -3.52
C ASP A 68 -12.45 -11.83 -4.91
N SER A 69 -11.99 -10.63 -5.28
CA SER A 69 -11.44 -10.36 -6.60
C SER A 69 -10.19 -9.46 -6.59
N GLU A 70 -9.40 -9.61 -7.66
CA GLU A 70 -8.27 -8.72 -7.95
C GLU A 70 -8.73 -7.26 -8.06
N ALA A 71 -9.83 -7.02 -8.79
CA ALA A 71 -10.33 -5.68 -9.06
C ALA A 71 -10.71 -4.92 -7.78
N GLU A 72 -11.40 -5.58 -6.83
CA GLU A 72 -11.73 -5.00 -5.53
C GLU A 72 -10.47 -4.71 -4.70
N THR A 73 -9.50 -5.63 -4.73
CA THR A 73 -8.23 -5.49 -4.01
C THR A 73 -7.42 -4.31 -4.54
N LEU A 74 -7.37 -4.15 -5.88
CA LEU A 74 -6.71 -3.03 -6.54
C LEU A 74 -7.41 -1.70 -6.26
N ALA A 75 -8.75 -1.67 -6.24
CA ALA A 75 -9.49 -0.47 -5.86
C ALA A 75 -9.19 -0.08 -4.39
N ALA A 76 -9.24 -1.05 -3.48
CA ALA A 76 -8.92 -0.84 -2.07
C ALA A 76 -7.48 -0.38 -1.82
N PHE A 77 -6.53 -0.83 -2.66
CA PHE A 77 -5.15 -0.37 -2.66
C PHE A 77 -5.06 1.10 -3.10
N ARG A 78 -5.68 1.45 -4.24
CA ARG A 78 -5.70 2.82 -4.77
C ARG A 78 -6.31 3.81 -3.78
N ASP A 79 -7.43 3.48 -3.17
CA ASP A 79 -8.09 4.34 -2.18
C ASP A 79 -7.19 4.63 -0.98
N ARG A 80 -6.55 3.59 -0.43
CA ARG A 80 -5.66 3.73 0.74
C ARG A 80 -4.37 4.48 0.40
N ALA A 81 -3.83 4.26 -0.80
CA ALA A 81 -2.68 5.00 -1.32
C ALA A 81 -3.02 6.48 -1.51
N GLY A 82 -4.15 6.78 -2.17
CA GLY A 82 -4.66 8.14 -2.37
C GLY A 82 -4.88 8.88 -1.05
N GLU A 83 -5.44 8.20 -0.03
CA GLU A 83 -5.61 8.78 1.29
C GLU A 83 -4.27 9.15 1.95
N ARG A 84 -3.19 8.37 1.73
CA ARG A 84 -1.86 8.74 2.25
C ARG A 84 -1.31 9.97 1.52
N LEU A 85 -1.42 10.02 0.20
CA LEU A 85 -0.99 11.16 -0.59
C LEU A 85 -1.73 12.44 -0.17
N HIS A 86 -3.05 12.37 -0.02
CA HIS A 86 -3.88 13.49 0.47
C HIS A 86 -3.47 13.98 1.86
N LYS A 87 -2.96 13.08 2.71
CA LYS A 87 -2.45 13.39 4.06
C LYS A 87 -1.00 13.85 4.08
N GLY A 88 -0.41 14.18 2.93
CA GLY A 88 0.95 14.71 2.83
C GLY A 88 2.05 13.65 2.88
N TYR A 89 1.71 12.36 2.84
CA TYR A 89 2.73 11.34 2.68
C TYR A 89 3.27 11.35 1.24
N VAL A 90 4.55 11.04 1.09
CA VAL A 90 5.22 10.90 -0.20
C VAL A 90 5.57 9.43 -0.42
N MET A 91 5.25 8.90 -1.59
CA MET A 91 5.68 7.55 -1.97
C MET A 91 7.21 7.53 -2.18
N ARG A 92 7.90 6.61 -1.51
CA ARG A 92 9.37 6.45 -1.56
C ARG A 92 9.82 5.20 -2.32
N GLU A 93 8.98 4.19 -2.34
CA GLU A 93 9.23 2.91 -2.99
C GLU A 93 7.87 2.34 -3.42
N GLY A 94 7.80 1.71 -4.58
CA GLY A 94 6.58 1.01 -4.98
C GLY A 94 6.61 0.50 -6.41
N ASN A 95 5.89 -0.60 -6.63
CA ASN A 95 5.38 -0.96 -7.94
C ASN A 95 3.87 -0.68 -7.88
N SER A 96 3.46 0.50 -8.33
CA SER A 96 2.04 0.88 -8.33
C SER A 96 1.45 0.74 -9.73
N PRO A 97 0.16 0.39 -9.89
CA PRO A 97 -0.54 0.54 -11.15
C PRO A 97 -0.28 1.93 -11.72
N ALA A 98 0.00 2.02 -13.02
CA ALA A 98 0.47 3.25 -13.69
C ALA A 98 -0.37 4.51 -13.38
N GLU A 99 -1.65 4.34 -13.03
CA GLU A 99 -2.60 5.39 -12.67
C GLU A 99 -2.25 6.16 -11.37
N LEU A 100 -1.58 5.53 -10.40
CA LEU A 100 -1.18 6.21 -9.15
C LEU A 100 -0.09 7.26 -9.35
N VAL A 101 0.70 7.15 -10.43
CA VAL A 101 1.78 8.10 -10.75
C VAL A 101 1.21 9.44 -11.28
N HIS A 102 0.05 9.41 -11.95
CA HIS A 102 -0.58 10.63 -12.49
C HIS A 102 -1.20 11.52 -11.40
N SER A 103 -1.74 10.93 -10.33
CA SER A 103 -2.40 11.68 -9.25
C SER A 103 -1.42 12.38 -8.30
N ALA A 104 -0.15 11.95 -8.25
CA ALA A 104 0.87 12.60 -7.41
C ALA A 104 1.52 13.84 -8.09
N LEU A 105 1.26 14.05 -9.38
CA LEU A 105 1.82 15.14 -10.19
C LEU A 105 0.78 16.20 -10.59
N THR A 106 -0.49 16.02 -10.22
CA THR A 106 -1.52 17.05 -10.38
C THR A 106 -1.65 17.80 -9.06
N GLU A 107 -0.93 18.92 -8.96
CA GLU A 107 -0.98 19.88 -7.87
C GLU A 107 -2.43 20.39 -7.61
N PRO A 108 -2.71 20.91 -6.40
CA PRO A 108 -3.97 21.55 -6.09
C PRO A 108 -4.11 22.83 -6.92
N GLU A 109 -5.04 22.86 -7.86
CA GLU A 109 -5.55 24.13 -8.39
C GLU A 109 -6.18 24.89 -7.21
N THR A 110 -5.42 25.87 -6.70
CA THR A 110 -5.91 26.83 -5.73
C THR A 110 -6.84 27.76 -6.51
N HIS A 111 -8.14 27.53 -6.42
CA HIS A 111 -9.18 28.45 -6.88
C HIS A 111 -9.84 29.09 -5.67
N GLY A 112 -9.81 30.42 -5.61
CA GLY A 112 -10.69 31.26 -4.78
C GLY A 112 -9.98 32.10 -3.74
#